data_AF-A0A2M7Z495-F1
#
_entry.id   AF-A0A2M7Z495-F1
#
_cell.length_a   1.000
_cell.length_b   1.000
_cell.length_c   1.000
_cell.angle_alpha   90.00
_cell.angle_beta   90.00
_cell.angle_gamma   90.00
#
_symmetry.space_group_name_H-M   'P 1'
#
loop_
_entity.id
_entity.type
_entity.pdbx_description
1 polymer ?
#
loop_
_entity_poly.entity_id
_entity_poly.type
_entity_poly.pdbx_seq_one_letter_code
_entity_poly.pdbx_strand_id
1 'polypeptide(L)'
;MESKKYALITVSNRKGLAKFARKLKELDFEIIASKNTAKFLKNHRINSTDVKEITGYEPIMGKHGIKLIHPKIFGAILADPKIKSHRKDMKKHKINPFSLVVCNKTRCSELSPD
;
A
#
# COMPACT_ATOMS: atom_id res chain seq x y z
N MET A 1 24.33 1.52 2.44
CA MET A 1 23.00 1.22 3.00
C MET A 1 22.06 1.00 1.83
N GLU A 2 21.62 -0.23 1.60
CA GLU A 2 20.52 -0.48 0.65
C GLU A 2 19.29 0.34 1.07
N SER A 3 18.62 0.96 0.09
CA SER A 3 17.38 1.66 0.39
C SER A 3 16.29 0.62 0.72
N LYS A 4 15.52 0.90 1.77
CA LYS A 4 14.42 0.06 2.21
C LYS A 4 13.39 -0.07 1.07
N LYS A 5 13.00 -1.29 0.72
CA LYS A 5 12.04 -1.55 -0.38
C LYS A 5 10.63 -1.53 0.19
N TYR A 6 9.75 -0.72 -0.40
CA TYR A 6 8.35 -0.61 0.05
C TYR A 6 7.42 -1.31 -0.94
N ALA A 7 6.50 -2.13 -0.43
CA ALA A 7 5.45 -2.78 -1.20
C ALA A 7 4.08 -2.29 -0.73
N LEU A 8 3.30 -1.71 -1.64
CA LEU A 8 1.88 -1.41 -1.40
C LEU A 8 1.03 -2.63 -1.76
N ILE A 9 0.22 -3.13 -0.82
CA ILE A 9 -0.72 -4.23 -1.04
C ILE A 9 -2.14 -3.77 -0.76
N THR A 10 -2.97 -3.78 -1.80
CA THR A 10 -4.40 -3.46 -1.72
C THR A 10 -5.23 -4.47 -2.49
N VAL A 11 -5.72 -5.49 -1.79
CA VAL A 11 -6.43 -6.61 -2.42
C VAL A 11 -7.78 -6.90 -1.75
N SER A 12 -8.79 -7.20 -2.56
CA SER A 12 -10.09 -7.73 -2.15
C SER A 12 -10.02 -9.25 -1.96
N ASN A 13 -9.49 -9.98 -2.94
CA ASN A 13 -9.23 -11.42 -2.85
C ASN A 13 -7.86 -11.67 -2.19
N ARG A 14 -7.85 -12.46 -1.11
CA ARG A 14 -6.68 -12.74 -0.26
C ARG A 14 -6.13 -14.16 -0.41
N LYS A 15 -6.60 -14.92 -1.40
CA LYS A 15 -6.10 -16.27 -1.67
C LYS A 15 -4.57 -16.21 -1.92
N GLY A 16 -3.81 -16.97 -1.12
CA GLY A 16 -2.35 -17.01 -1.21
C GLY A 16 -1.61 -15.78 -0.65
N LEU A 17 -2.31 -14.74 -0.18
CA LEU A 17 -1.70 -13.48 0.24
C LEU A 17 -0.72 -13.66 1.40
N ALA A 18 -1.04 -14.51 2.38
CA ALA A 18 -0.16 -14.72 3.54
C ALA A 18 1.19 -15.33 3.15
N LYS A 19 1.20 -16.33 2.25
CA LYS A 19 2.44 -16.94 1.74
C LYS A 19 3.25 -15.92 0.94
N PHE A 20 2.58 -15.16 0.09
CA PHE A 20 3.22 -14.10 -0.71
C PHE A 20 3.85 -13.01 0.17
N ALA A 21 3.11 -12.50 1.15
CA ALA A 21 3.58 -11.45 2.05
C ALA A 21 4.76 -11.91 2.92
N ARG A 22 4.80 -13.18 3.36
CA ARG A 22 5.97 -13.72 4.06
C ARG A 22 7.22 -13.70 3.20
N LYS A 23 7.10 -14.12 1.93
CA LYS A 23 8.21 -14.05 0.98
C LYS A 23 8.69 -12.63 0.73
N LEU A 24 7.78 -11.65 0.69
CA LEU A 24 8.20 -10.25 0.63
C LEU A 24 8.97 -9.81 1.89
N LYS A 25 8.54 -10.21 3.09
CA LYS A 25 9.29 -9.92 4.33
C LYS A 25 10.67 -10.59 4.34
N GLU A 26 10.81 -11.81 3.81
CA GLU A 26 12.11 -12.49 3.64
C GLU A 26 13.04 -11.74 2.66
N LEU A 27 12.48 -10.96 1.73
CA LEU A 27 13.21 -10.10 0.80
C LEU A 27 13.38 -8.66 1.32
N ASP A 28 13.22 -8.45 2.63
CA ASP A 28 13.36 -7.16 3.33
C ASP A 28 12.41 -6.05 2.87
N PHE A 29 11.25 -6.41 2.32
CA PHE A 29 10.22 -5.41 2.02
C PHE A 29 9.53 -4.93 3.29
N GLU A 30 9.24 -3.63 3.33
CA GLU A 30 8.22 -3.06 4.19
C GLU A 30 6.88 -3.07 3.49
N ILE A 31 5.91 -3.74 4.13
CA ILE A 31 4.58 -3.91 3.58
C ILE A 31 3.70 -2.78 4.08
N ILE A 32 3.12 -2.05 3.14
CA ILE A 32 2.13 -1.02 3.35
C ILE A 32 0.81 -1.59 2.83
N ALA A 33 -0.24 -1.58 3.64
CA ALA A 33 -1.47 -2.27 3.31
C ALA A 33 -2.70 -1.43 3.60
N SER A 34 -3.74 -1.59 2.80
CA SER A 34 -5.05 -1.01 3.14
C SER A 34 -5.61 -1.68 4.41
N LYS A 35 -6.37 -0.94 5.23
CA LYS A 35 -6.93 -1.38 6.52
C LYS A 35 -7.34 -2.87 6.62
N ASN A 36 -8.17 -3.35 5.69
CA ASN A 36 -8.65 -4.74 5.71
C ASN A 36 -7.54 -5.75 5.36
N THR A 37 -6.62 -5.36 4.46
CA THR A 37 -5.45 -6.15 4.10
C THR A 37 -4.46 -6.20 5.28
N ALA A 38 -4.20 -5.06 5.94
CA ALA A 38 -3.36 -4.98 7.13
C ALA A 38 -3.91 -5.87 8.26
N LYS A 39 -5.22 -5.82 8.51
CA LYS A 39 -5.88 -6.71 9.49
C LYS A 39 -5.69 -8.19 9.15
N PHE A 40 -5.86 -8.58 7.89
CA PHE A 40 -5.64 -9.96 7.45
C PHE A 40 -4.18 -10.41 7.68
N LEU A 41 -3.20 -9.56 7.33
CA LEU A 41 -1.78 -9.85 7.53
C LEU A 41 -1.43 -9.99 9.02
N LYS A 42 -1.95 -9.09 9.86
CA LYS A 42 -1.79 -9.15 11.32
C LYS A 42 -2.31 -10.47 11.90
N ASN A 43 -3.47 -10.94 11.46
CA ASN A 43 -4.03 -12.23 11.89
C ASN A 43 -3.12 -13.42 11.52
N HIS A 44 -2.28 -13.28 10.49
CA HIS A 44 -1.28 -14.27 10.09
C HIS A 44 0.11 -14.02 10.67
N ARG A 45 0.22 -13.11 11.66
CA ARG A 45 1.47 -12.69 12.31
C ARG A 45 2.48 -12.07 11.34
N ILE A 46 2.00 -11.35 10.33
CA ILE A 46 2.82 -10.64 9.34
C ILE A 46 2.68 -9.14 9.61
N ASN A 47 3.80 -8.48 9.88
CA ASN A 47 3.82 -7.04 10.12
C ASN A 47 3.59 -6.26 8.82
N SER A 48 2.72 -5.25 8.90
CA SER A 48 2.45 -4.29 7.83
C SER A 48 2.02 -2.96 8.43
N THR A 49 2.37 -1.86 7.78
CA THR A 49 1.89 -0.51 8.12
C THR A 49 0.56 -0.25 7.43
N ASP A 50 -0.44 0.27 8.14
CA ASP A 50 -1.67 0.72 7.51
C ASP A 50 -1.39 1.98 6.67
N VAL A 51 -1.95 2.06 5.46
CA VAL A 51 -1.88 3.27 4.63
C VAL A 51 -2.32 4.52 5.40
N LYS A 52 -3.29 4.39 6.32
CA LYS A 52 -3.73 5.49 7.19
C LYS A 52 -2.58 6.09 8.00
N GLU A 53 -1.63 5.29 8.47
CA GLU A 53 -0.48 5.78 9.26
C GLU A 53 0.45 6.66 8.41
N ILE A 54 0.47 6.44 7.10
CA ILE A 54 1.30 7.22 6.15
C ILE A 54 0.59 8.50 5.72
N THR A 55 -0.71 8.40 5.42
CA THR A 55 -1.49 9.52 4.91
C THR A 55 -1.95 10.45 6.02
N GLY A 56 -2.24 9.92 7.22
CA GLY A 56 -2.91 10.63 8.31
C GLY A 56 -4.41 10.85 8.07
N TYR A 57 -4.95 10.34 6.96
CA TYR A 57 -6.35 10.54 6.57
C TYR A 57 -7.19 9.29 6.85
N GLU A 58 -8.35 9.49 7.46
CA GLU A 58 -9.40 8.49 7.51
C GLU A 58 -10.15 8.41 6.17
N PRO A 59 -10.63 7.22 5.77
CA PRO A 59 -11.45 7.07 4.56
C PRO A 59 -12.71 7.95 4.63
N ILE A 60 -12.92 8.76 3.61
CA ILE A 60 -14.11 9.58 3.43
C ILE A 60 -15.12 8.79 2.58
N MET A 61 -16.43 8.86 2.87
CA MET A 61 -17.52 8.10 2.23
C MET A 61 -17.67 6.62 2.67
N GLY A 62 -17.59 6.35 3.98
CA GLY A 62 -18.05 5.07 4.57
C GLY A 62 -17.25 3.83 4.12
N LYS A 63 -17.92 2.67 4.03
CA LYS A 63 -17.28 1.36 3.74
C LYS A 63 -16.59 1.30 2.36
N HIS A 64 -17.16 1.97 1.35
CA HIS A 64 -16.69 1.97 -0.03
C HIS A 64 -15.85 3.20 -0.40
N GLY A 65 -15.62 4.07 0.57
CA GLY A 65 -14.95 5.35 0.38
C GLY A 65 -13.55 5.28 -0.20
N ILE A 66 -13.10 6.43 -0.69
CA ILE A 66 -11.80 6.63 -1.30
C ILE A 66 -10.71 6.48 -0.23
N LYS A 67 -9.96 5.36 -0.29
CA LYS A 67 -8.93 5.02 0.71
C LYS A 67 -7.52 5.40 0.29
N LEU A 68 -7.26 5.50 -1.01
CA LEU A 68 -5.90 5.55 -1.57
C LEU A 68 -5.62 6.76 -2.48
N ILE A 69 -6.63 7.58 -2.83
CA ILE A 69 -6.43 8.83 -3.60
C ILE A 69 -5.84 9.88 -2.66
N HIS A 70 -4.53 9.78 -2.46
CA HIS A 70 -3.77 10.68 -1.62
C HIS A 70 -2.42 11.00 -2.29
N PRO A 71 -1.95 12.27 -2.29
CA PRO A 71 -0.70 12.66 -2.96
C PRO A 71 0.52 11.87 -2.51
N LYS A 72 0.63 11.51 -1.22
CA LYS A 72 1.73 10.66 -0.74
C LYS A 72 1.74 9.25 -1.35
N ILE A 73 0.57 8.67 -1.61
CA ILE A 73 0.44 7.31 -2.14
C ILE A 73 0.71 7.33 -3.65
N PHE A 74 0.02 8.20 -4.39
CA PHE A 74 0.25 8.32 -5.83
C PHE A 74 1.65 8.87 -6.14
N GLY A 75 2.17 9.79 -5.33
CA GLY A 75 3.55 10.25 -5.42
C GLY A 75 4.55 9.10 -5.19
N ALA A 76 4.30 8.19 -4.24
CA ALA A 76 5.15 7.02 -4.05
C ALA A 76 5.09 6.02 -5.22
N ILE A 77 3.94 5.92 -5.91
CA ILE A 77 3.76 5.07 -7.09
C ILE A 77 4.43 5.68 -8.33
N LEU A 78 4.27 6.99 -8.51
CA LEU A 78 4.70 7.71 -9.72
C LEU A 78 6.14 8.23 -9.64
N ALA A 79 6.72 8.32 -8.43
CA ALA A 79 8.06 8.84 -8.27
C ALA A 79 9.08 7.98 -9.00
N ASP A 80 9.94 8.66 -9.75
CA ASP A 80 11.10 8.06 -10.40
C ASP A 80 12.36 8.58 -9.70
N PRO A 81 13.07 7.74 -8.93
CA PRO A 81 14.28 8.13 -8.24
C PRO A 81 15.40 8.62 -9.16
N LYS A 82 15.35 8.35 -10.48
CA LYS A 82 16.34 8.83 -11.45
C LYS A 82 16.15 10.31 -11.78
N ILE A 83 14.93 10.84 -11.65
CA ILE A 83 14.59 12.24 -11.97
C ILE A 83 14.90 13.15 -10.77
N LYS A 84 15.69 14.21 -11.00
CA LYS A 84 16.15 15.13 -9.94
C LYS A 84 15.01 15.88 -9.25
N SER A 85 14.01 16.34 -10.00
CA SER A 85 12.80 17.00 -9.45
C SER A 85 12.00 16.05 -8.56
N HIS A 86 11.78 14.81 -9.01
CA HIS A 86 11.08 13.79 -8.21
C HIS A 86 11.81 13.50 -6.89
N ARG A 87 13.14 13.39 -6.90
CA ARG A 87 13.93 13.25 -5.65
C ARG A 87 13.73 14.43 -4.69
N LYS A 88 13.66 15.65 -5.21
CA LYS A 88 13.43 16.86 -4.41
C LYS A 88 12.04 16.84 -3.77
N ASP A 89 11.01 16.49 -4.54
CA ASP A 89 9.64 16.43 -4.05
C ASP A 89 9.45 15.29 -3.06
N MET A 90 10.02 14.12 -3.32
CA MET A 90 10.02 12.99 -2.38
C MET A 90 10.64 13.38 -1.03
N LYS A 91 11.81 14.03 -1.04
CA LYS A 91 12.45 14.50 0.19
C LYS A 91 11.61 15.55 0.91
N LYS A 92 11.07 16.53 0.18
CA LYS A 92 10.23 17.62 0.73
C LYS A 92 8.96 17.08 1.40
N HIS A 93 8.30 16.13 0.75
CA HIS A 93 7.01 15.59 1.19
C HIS A 93 7.13 14.29 2.00
N LYS A 94 8.36 13.84 2.31
CA LYS A 94 8.66 12.62 3.05
C LYS A 94 8.02 11.37 2.42
N ILE A 95 8.14 11.25 1.10
CA ILE A 95 7.60 10.15 0.31
C ILE A 95 8.72 9.15 0.02
N ASN A 96 8.48 7.89 0.34
CA ASN A 96 9.32 6.78 -0.10
C ASN A 96 8.67 6.11 -1.31
N PRO A 97 9.41 5.84 -2.39
CA PRO A 97 8.85 5.22 -3.59
C PRO A 97 8.47 3.76 -3.31
N PHE A 98 7.40 3.29 -3.93
CA PHE A 98 7.03 1.88 -3.89
C PHE A 98 7.79 1.12 -4.99
N SER A 99 8.52 0.10 -4.58
CA SER A 99 9.18 -0.82 -5.52
C SER A 99 8.22 -1.87 -6.07
N LEU A 100 7.10 -2.10 -5.38
CA LEU A 100 6.08 -3.06 -5.77
C LEU A 100 4.69 -2.54 -5.38
N VAL A 101 3.74 -2.68 -6.30
CA VAL A 101 2.32 -2.45 -6.04
C VAL A 101 1.55 -3.72 -6.40
N VAL A 102 0.83 -4.27 -5.42
CA VAL A 102 0.00 -5.46 -5.59
C VAL A 102 -1.45 -5.05 -5.39
N CYS A 103 -2.23 -5.14 -6.45
CA CYS A 103 -3.65 -4.83 -6.42
C CYS A 103 -4.48 -5.87 -7.17
N ASN A 104 -5.72 -6.03 -6.74
CA ASN A 104 -6.75 -6.70 -7.53
C ASN A 104 -8.08 -5.96 -7.38
N LYS A 105 -8.98 -6.17 -8.34
CA LYS A 105 -10.29 -5.54 -8.36
C LYS A 105 -11.28 -6.42 -7.58
N THR A 106 -12.18 -5.80 -6.83
CA THR A 106 -13.42 -6.46 -6.43
C THR A 106 -14.22 -6.80 -7.69
N ARG A 107 -14.89 -7.96 -7.73
CA ARG A 107 -15.73 -8.27 -8.90
C ARG A 107 -16.84 -7.24 -8.99
N CYS A 108 -17.12 -6.76 -10.20
CA CYS A 108 -18.19 -5.79 -10.41
C CYS A 108 -19.55 -6.36 -9.96
N SER A 109 -19.78 -7.66 -10.14
CA SER A 109 -20.98 -8.37 -9.68
C SER A 109 -21.13 -8.47 -8.16
N GLU A 110 -20.06 -8.24 -7.40
CA GLU A 110 -20.07 -8.25 -5.93
C GLU A 110 -20.22 -6.82 -5.37
N LEU A 111 -20.26 -5.80 -6.24
CA LEU A 111 -20.65 -4.44 -5.90
C LEU A 111 -22.18 -4.39 -5.88
N SER A 112 -22.79 -5.01 -4.88
CA SER A 112 -24.20 -4.76 -4.61
C SER A 112 -24.35 -3.28 -4.20
N PRO A 113 -25.36 -2.57 -4.71
CA PRO A 113 -25.67 -1.20 -4.27
C PRO A 113 -26.30 -1.13 -2.88
N ASP A 114 -26.42 -2.25 -2.14
CA ASP A 114 -27.02 -2.30 -0.80
C ASP A 114 -26.34 -1.37 0.23
#